data_AF-A0A534PU76-F1
#
_entry.id   AF-A0A534PU76-F1
#
_cell.length_a   1.000
_cell.length_b   1.000
_cell.length_c   1.000
_cell.angle_alpha   90.00
_cell.angle_beta   90.00
_cell.angle_gamma   90.00
#
_symmetry.space_group_name_H-M   'P 1'
#
loop_
_entity.id
_entity.type
_entity.pdbx_description
1 polymer ?
#
loop_
_entity_poly.entity_id
_entity_poly.type
_entity_poly.pdbx_seq_one_letter_code
_entity_poly.pdbx_strand_id
1 'polypeptide(L)'
;MLVALFLVAQAAIPAGGGIVSGTTSGGSNYSGSCAANPTANSPEVVFSWTPSASGTATLYTCSPNTKFDTVLYVRSSLYGSELACNDDTSGCGTGDGSYNADHHGSKITMSVTAGQTYYVFVDGYAWSSGGNLGAFQLTVSPPTPPSLSYTPPAGLQNVFVIWMENADWSSIKGNPSLPYINSLLSSGAHAESYQQLPDGGSCLHPSAPNYLYAETGQDPGFRDNYAPNTSGHLQSGDHLSGYLKRVGISVRNYSQSVPSGICPVDQSGNGGAAVLPLSYFADLTGNGSASDAGCIARHVPLSQFSTDLAAGLTPRYSLITLDDAHSGHDNLAAGDSFLSGFLPPILSSPQVQNNGAVFIVWDEGTSSSGCAPIGLIALSPLAKAGYSNTVPYSHASLLRTMQAIFGVKPYLGAAASANDFSDLFQAGAWK
;
A
#
# COMPACT_ATOMS: atom_id res chain seq x y z
N MET A 1 -34.17 -2.77 -30.03
CA MET A 1 -34.28 -2.78 -28.55
C MET A 1 -33.31 -3.82 -28.03
N LEU A 2 -32.09 -3.40 -27.66
CA LEU A 2 -31.13 -4.25 -26.97
C LEU A 2 -31.32 -3.95 -25.47
N VAL A 3 -31.92 -4.88 -24.73
CA VAL A 3 -31.97 -4.79 -23.27
C VAL A 3 -30.62 -5.33 -22.79
N ALA A 4 -29.69 -4.42 -22.46
CA ALA A 4 -28.50 -4.78 -21.72
C ALA A 4 -28.94 -5.16 -20.29
N LEU A 5 -29.02 -6.46 -20.04
CA LEU A 5 -29.27 -7.01 -18.70
C LEU A 5 -27.98 -6.82 -17.89
N PHE A 6 -27.85 -5.68 -17.19
CA PHE A 6 -26.82 -5.51 -16.18
C PHE A 6 -27.20 -6.40 -14.98
N LEU A 7 -26.65 -7.63 -14.91
CA LEU A 7 -26.59 -8.34 -13.62
C LEU A 7 -25.50 -7.68 -12.78
N VAL A 8 -25.93 -6.98 -11.74
CA VAL A 8 -25.08 -6.26 -10.79
C VAL A 8 -24.87 -7.17 -9.58
N ALA A 9 -23.63 -7.27 -9.06
CA ALA A 9 -23.40 -7.85 -7.74
C ALA A 9 -24.31 -7.15 -6.72
N GLN A 10 -25.00 -7.94 -5.88
CA GLN A 10 -26.10 -7.43 -5.06
C GLN A 10 -25.62 -6.47 -3.96
N ALA A 11 -24.38 -6.63 -3.48
CA ALA A 11 -23.66 -5.71 -2.61
C ALA A 11 -22.16 -6.06 -2.55
N ALA A 12 -21.32 -5.09 -2.16
CA ALA A 12 -19.92 -5.35 -1.80
C ALA A 12 -19.81 -5.79 -0.33
N ILE A 13 -19.06 -6.86 -0.07
CA ILE A 13 -18.67 -7.27 1.29
C ILE A 13 -17.57 -6.30 1.78
N PRO A 14 -17.63 -5.79 3.02
CA PRO A 14 -16.56 -4.96 3.58
C PRO A 14 -15.19 -5.64 3.48
N ALA A 15 -14.12 -4.86 3.28
CA ALA A 15 -12.76 -5.41 3.14
C ALA A 15 -12.31 -6.25 4.36
N GLY A 16 -12.74 -5.85 5.57
CA GLY A 16 -12.56 -6.60 6.81
C GLY A 16 -13.47 -7.82 6.98
N GLY A 17 -14.22 -8.20 5.94
CA GLY A 17 -15.20 -9.28 5.97
C GLY A 17 -16.38 -8.95 6.89
N GLY A 18 -16.93 -9.99 7.52
CA GLY A 18 -18.09 -9.91 8.39
C GLY A 18 -19.22 -10.82 7.94
N ILE A 19 -20.40 -10.58 8.51
CA ILE A 19 -21.61 -11.35 8.21
C ILE A 19 -22.48 -10.53 7.25
N VAL A 20 -22.83 -11.12 6.11
CA VAL A 20 -23.82 -10.57 5.18
C VAL A 20 -24.99 -11.55 5.04
N SER A 21 -26.20 -11.01 4.93
CA SER A 21 -27.42 -11.81 4.76
C SER A 21 -28.04 -11.53 3.39
N GLY A 22 -28.69 -12.52 2.82
CA GLY A 22 -29.39 -12.39 1.54
C GLY A 22 -30.49 -13.42 1.38
N THR A 23 -31.19 -13.35 0.26
CA THR A 23 -32.20 -14.34 -0.14
C THR A 23 -32.00 -14.64 -1.62
N THR A 24 -31.70 -15.90 -1.95
CA THR A 24 -31.60 -16.36 -3.34
C THR A 24 -32.98 -16.40 -3.98
N SER A 25 -33.16 -15.77 -5.13
CA SER A 25 -34.41 -15.75 -5.89
C SER A 25 -34.15 -15.38 -7.35
N GLY A 26 -35.06 -15.72 -8.26
CA GLY A 26 -34.92 -15.40 -9.69
C GLY A 26 -34.40 -16.57 -10.52
N GLY A 27 -33.67 -16.28 -11.59
CA GLY A 27 -33.09 -17.29 -12.49
C GLY A 27 -31.69 -17.71 -12.07
N SER A 28 -31.24 -18.86 -12.60
CA SER A 28 -29.89 -19.39 -12.42
C SER A 28 -29.01 -19.01 -13.62
N ASN A 29 -27.95 -18.23 -13.42
CA ASN A 29 -27.07 -17.77 -14.51
C ASN A 29 -25.62 -18.21 -14.35
N TYR A 30 -25.25 -18.69 -13.17
CA TYR A 30 -23.90 -19.15 -12.87
C TYR A 30 -23.96 -20.57 -12.31
N SER A 31 -22.82 -21.24 -12.26
CA SER A 31 -22.74 -22.53 -11.61
C SER A 31 -21.39 -22.83 -10.97
N GLY A 32 -21.45 -23.49 -9.82
CA GLY A 32 -20.27 -24.03 -9.14
C GLY A 32 -19.91 -25.43 -9.66
N SER A 33 -18.62 -25.75 -9.72
CA SER A 33 -18.16 -27.07 -10.20
C SER A 33 -18.32 -28.23 -9.20
N CYS A 34 -18.57 -27.91 -7.93
CA CYS A 34 -18.55 -28.86 -6.82
C CYS A 34 -19.90 -29.54 -6.52
N ALA A 35 -20.98 -29.13 -7.19
CA ALA A 35 -22.29 -29.77 -7.05
C ALA A 35 -22.45 -30.92 -8.06
N ALA A 36 -23.04 -32.04 -7.62
CA ALA A 36 -23.19 -33.26 -8.42
C ALA A 36 -24.05 -33.09 -9.69
N ASN A 37 -24.94 -32.10 -9.68
CA ASN A 37 -25.58 -31.51 -10.85
C ASN A 37 -25.20 -30.02 -10.79
N PRO A 38 -24.68 -29.39 -11.87
CA PRO A 38 -24.35 -27.98 -11.81
C PRO A 38 -25.57 -27.22 -11.27
N THR A 39 -25.35 -26.23 -10.42
CA THR A 39 -26.39 -25.42 -9.77
C THR A 39 -27.31 -24.67 -10.75
N ALA A 40 -27.23 -24.96 -12.05
CA ALA A 40 -27.91 -24.39 -13.21
C ALA A 40 -29.45 -24.28 -13.13
N ASN A 41 -30.07 -24.74 -12.04
CA ASN A 41 -31.50 -24.59 -11.76
C ASN A 41 -31.80 -23.91 -10.40
N SER A 42 -30.78 -23.49 -9.65
CA SER A 42 -30.87 -22.71 -8.42
C SER A 42 -30.48 -21.26 -8.68
N PRO A 43 -31.23 -20.28 -8.16
CA PRO A 43 -30.83 -18.89 -8.25
C PRO A 43 -29.65 -18.57 -7.32
N GLU A 44 -28.68 -17.84 -7.83
CA GLU A 44 -27.53 -17.36 -7.06
C GLU A 44 -27.66 -15.91 -6.57
N VAL A 45 -26.95 -15.59 -5.49
CA VAL A 45 -26.60 -14.21 -5.12
C VAL A 45 -25.09 -14.03 -5.25
N VAL A 46 -24.70 -12.96 -5.94
CA VAL A 46 -23.28 -12.63 -6.16
C VAL A 46 -22.89 -11.40 -5.35
N PHE A 47 -21.82 -11.55 -4.56
CA PHE A 47 -21.15 -10.46 -3.86
C PHE A 47 -19.78 -10.20 -4.49
N SER A 48 -19.34 -8.94 -4.48
CA SER A 48 -17.93 -8.61 -4.67
C SER A 48 -17.24 -8.47 -3.31
N TRP A 49 -15.99 -8.92 -3.20
CA TRP A 49 -15.20 -8.79 -1.99
C TRP A 49 -13.73 -8.51 -2.31
N THR A 50 -13.18 -7.49 -1.69
CA THR A 50 -11.78 -7.08 -1.87
C THR A 50 -11.11 -7.04 -0.49
N PRO A 51 -10.36 -8.07 -0.09
CA PRO A 51 -9.73 -8.12 1.24
C PRO A 51 -8.65 -7.05 1.39
N SER A 52 -8.47 -6.56 2.62
CA SER A 52 -7.41 -5.60 2.97
C SER A 52 -6.09 -6.26 3.42
N ALA A 53 -6.07 -7.59 3.54
CA ALA A 53 -4.90 -8.38 3.92
C ALA A 53 -4.77 -9.62 3.02
N SER A 54 -3.54 -9.97 2.66
CA SER A 54 -3.23 -11.22 1.95
C SER A 54 -3.12 -12.37 2.93
N GLY A 55 -3.46 -13.58 2.50
CA GLY A 55 -3.33 -14.79 3.31
C GLY A 55 -4.54 -15.69 3.17
N THR A 56 -4.79 -16.53 4.17
CA THR A 56 -5.91 -17.49 4.14
C THR A 56 -7.21 -16.84 4.61
N ALA A 57 -8.20 -16.81 3.73
CA ALA A 57 -9.57 -16.42 4.04
C ALA A 57 -10.47 -17.64 4.23
N THR A 58 -11.54 -17.48 5.01
CA THR A 58 -12.59 -18.50 5.14
C THR A 58 -13.96 -17.87 4.91
N LEU A 59 -14.74 -18.46 4.00
CA LEU A 59 -16.08 -18.03 3.65
C LEU A 59 -17.04 -19.18 3.91
N TYR A 60 -18.17 -18.95 4.56
CA TYR A 60 -19.10 -20.04 4.85
C TYR A 60 -20.55 -19.60 5.06
N THR A 61 -21.47 -20.53 4.82
CA THR A 61 -22.92 -20.37 5.03
C THR A 61 -23.46 -21.15 6.24
N CYS A 62 -22.57 -21.75 7.05
CA CYS A 62 -22.89 -22.45 8.30
C CYS A 62 -23.64 -21.53 9.28
N SER A 63 -24.98 -21.59 9.28
CA SER A 63 -25.80 -20.74 10.12
C SER A 63 -27.21 -21.32 10.24
N PRO A 64 -27.84 -21.29 11.44
CA PRO A 64 -29.25 -21.61 11.57
C PRO A 64 -30.15 -20.63 10.81
N ASN A 65 -29.62 -19.49 10.36
CA ASN A 65 -30.34 -18.52 9.52
C ASN A 65 -30.27 -18.84 8.03
N THR A 66 -29.42 -19.78 7.62
CA THR A 66 -29.42 -20.32 6.26
C THR A 66 -30.50 -21.38 6.13
N LYS A 67 -31.43 -21.20 5.20
CA LYS A 67 -32.71 -21.95 5.14
C LYS A 67 -32.78 -22.96 4.02
N PHE A 68 -31.65 -23.28 3.41
CA PHE A 68 -31.55 -24.22 2.32
C PHE A 68 -30.14 -24.80 2.27
N ASP A 69 -29.99 -25.88 1.50
CA ASP A 69 -28.72 -26.52 1.21
C ASP A 69 -27.97 -25.72 0.13
N THR A 70 -26.78 -25.25 0.51
CA THR A 70 -26.04 -24.21 -0.20
C THR A 70 -24.85 -24.77 -0.96
N VAL A 71 -24.61 -24.22 -2.14
CA VAL A 71 -23.34 -24.34 -2.87
C VAL A 71 -22.64 -22.98 -2.80
N LEU A 72 -21.41 -22.95 -2.31
CA LEU A 72 -20.60 -21.73 -2.23
C LEU A 72 -19.44 -21.85 -3.23
N TYR A 73 -19.22 -20.82 -4.04
CA TYR A 73 -18.04 -20.77 -4.91
C TYR A 73 -17.53 -19.35 -5.11
N VAL A 74 -16.23 -19.25 -5.41
CA VAL A 74 -15.52 -17.98 -5.58
C VAL A 74 -14.84 -17.95 -6.94
N ARG A 75 -14.96 -16.82 -7.65
CA ARG A 75 -14.32 -16.59 -8.96
C ARG A 75 -13.42 -15.36 -8.96
N SER A 76 -12.46 -15.34 -9.89
CA SER A 76 -11.52 -14.23 -10.12
C SER A 76 -12.18 -12.99 -10.76
N SER A 77 -13.28 -13.19 -11.47
CA SER A 77 -14.19 -12.15 -11.95
C SER A 77 -15.60 -12.73 -12.07
N LEU A 78 -16.60 -11.91 -12.39
CA LEU A 78 -17.99 -12.38 -12.56
C LEU A 78 -18.11 -13.56 -13.55
N TYR A 79 -17.29 -13.55 -14.62
CA TYR A 79 -17.21 -14.61 -15.64
C TYR A 79 -15.84 -15.30 -15.67
N GLY A 80 -15.03 -15.10 -14.65
CA GLY A 80 -13.66 -15.60 -14.57
C GLY A 80 -13.58 -17.06 -14.12
N SER A 81 -12.34 -17.54 -13.95
CA SER A 81 -12.07 -18.87 -13.42
C SER A 81 -12.62 -19.03 -12.00
N GLU A 82 -13.16 -20.22 -11.72
CA GLU A 82 -13.47 -20.66 -10.37
C GLU A 82 -12.18 -20.94 -9.61
N LEU A 83 -12.06 -20.35 -8.42
CA LEU A 83 -10.89 -20.41 -7.56
C LEU A 83 -11.08 -21.41 -6.41
N ALA A 84 -12.32 -21.54 -5.95
CA ALA A 84 -12.72 -22.50 -4.94
C ALA A 84 -14.23 -22.74 -5.02
N CYS A 85 -14.66 -23.94 -4.66
CA CYS A 85 -16.05 -24.35 -4.60
C CYS A 85 -16.21 -25.36 -3.47
N ASN A 86 -17.28 -25.26 -2.72
CA ASN A 86 -17.71 -26.30 -1.80
C ASN A 86 -19.24 -26.44 -1.87
N ASP A 87 -19.66 -27.69 -1.73
CA ASP A 87 -21.02 -28.18 -1.61
C ASP A 87 -20.94 -29.21 -0.48
N ASP A 88 -21.66 -28.95 0.61
CA ASP A 88 -21.55 -29.59 1.91
C ASP A 88 -20.20 -29.51 2.65
N THR A 89 -20.27 -29.21 3.94
CA THR A 89 -19.17 -29.36 4.88
C THR A 89 -19.66 -30.01 6.17
N SER A 90 -19.06 -31.14 6.56
CA SER A 90 -19.35 -31.80 7.83
C SER A 90 -19.27 -30.82 9.02
N GLY A 91 -20.34 -30.72 9.80
CA GLY A 91 -20.43 -29.80 10.95
C GLY A 91 -20.73 -28.33 10.57
N CYS A 92 -20.94 -28.04 9.29
CA CYS A 92 -21.42 -26.75 8.78
C CYS A 92 -22.94 -26.82 8.62
N GLY A 93 -23.68 -26.72 9.73
CA GLY A 93 -25.13 -26.88 9.70
C GLY A 93 -25.90 -25.67 9.15
N THR A 94 -27.05 -25.94 8.54
CA THR A 94 -28.06 -24.95 8.15
C THR A 94 -29.34 -25.13 8.96
N GLY A 95 -30.24 -24.15 8.92
CA GLY A 95 -31.58 -24.20 9.49
C GLY A 95 -32.68 -24.48 8.46
N ASP A 96 -32.40 -25.34 7.47
CA ASP A 96 -33.32 -25.69 6.38
C ASP A 96 -34.45 -26.66 6.79
N GLY A 97 -34.35 -27.27 7.98
CA GLY A 97 -35.36 -28.16 8.54
C GLY A 97 -35.29 -29.62 8.05
N SER A 98 -34.28 -29.97 7.25
CA SER A 98 -34.01 -31.35 6.85
C SER A 98 -33.45 -32.19 8.00
N TYR A 99 -33.57 -33.53 7.89
CA TYR A 99 -33.11 -34.44 8.95
C TYR A 99 -31.57 -34.52 9.06
N ASN A 100 -30.87 -34.06 8.03
CA ASN A 100 -29.43 -34.11 7.86
C ASN A 100 -28.84 -32.71 7.60
N ALA A 101 -29.51 -31.67 8.12
CA ALA A 101 -29.11 -30.27 7.97
C ALA A 101 -27.76 -29.91 8.61
N ASP A 102 -27.07 -30.86 9.26
CA ASP A 102 -25.81 -30.63 9.99
C ASP A 102 -24.58 -30.44 9.08
N HIS A 103 -24.74 -30.63 7.77
CA HIS A 103 -23.67 -30.47 6.78
C HIS A 103 -24.04 -29.69 5.51
N HIS A 104 -25.31 -29.32 5.32
CA HIS A 104 -25.84 -28.60 4.14
C HIS A 104 -25.30 -27.17 3.94
N GLY A 105 -24.46 -26.70 4.85
CA GLY A 105 -23.76 -25.44 4.73
C GLY A 105 -22.45 -25.66 3.98
N SER A 106 -22.12 -24.72 3.11
CA SER A 106 -20.85 -24.73 2.39
C SER A 106 -19.79 -23.86 3.06
N LYS A 107 -18.55 -24.32 3.04
CA LYS A 107 -17.38 -23.63 3.60
C LYS A 107 -16.18 -23.73 2.65
N ILE A 108 -15.65 -22.57 2.29
CA ILE A 108 -14.42 -22.42 1.51
C ILE A 108 -13.32 -21.87 2.40
N THR A 109 -12.13 -22.45 2.27
CA THR A 109 -10.87 -21.86 2.73
C THR A 109 -9.95 -21.70 1.53
N MET A 110 -9.50 -20.47 1.25
CA MET A 110 -8.67 -20.17 0.09
C MET A 110 -7.65 -19.08 0.41
N SER A 111 -6.53 -19.07 -0.32
CA SER A 111 -5.60 -17.96 -0.30
C SER A 111 -6.16 -16.78 -1.08
N VAL A 112 -6.11 -15.60 -0.49
CA VAL A 112 -6.49 -14.34 -1.12
C VAL A 112 -5.33 -13.35 -1.08
N THR A 113 -5.34 -12.44 -2.05
CA THR A 113 -4.39 -11.34 -2.13
C THR A 113 -5.13 -10.05 -1.77
N ALA A 114 -4.56 -9.28 -0.85
CA ALA A 114 -5.08 -7.96 -0.53
C ALA A 114 -5.26 -7.12 -1.80
N GLY A 115 -6.43 -6.51 -1.97
CA GLY A 115 -6.74 -5.68 -3.13
C GLY A 115 -7.14 -6.39 -4.40
N GLN A 116 -6.99 -7.71 -4.47
CA GLN A 116 -7.63 -8.48 -5.52
C GLN A 116 -9.14 -8.59 -5.22
N THR A 117 -9.98 -8.16 -6.15
CA THR A 117 -11.43 -8.36 -6.03
C THR A 117 -11.78 -9.80 -6.40
N TYR A 118 -12.61 -10.43 -5.56
CA TYR A 118 -13.18 -11.76 -5.72
C TYR A 118 -14.70 -11.65 -5.84
N TYR A 119 -15.29 -12.57 -6.60
CA TYR A 119 -16.75 -12.68 -6.73
C TYR A 119 -17.21 -13.94 -6.01
N VAL A 120 -18.03 -13.75 -4.96
CA VAL A 120 -18.52 -14.81 -4.08
C VAL A 120 -19.97 -15.11 -4.45
N PHE A 121 -20.24 -16.35 -4.80
CA PHE A 121 -21.55 -16.82 -5.24
C PHE A 121 -22.12 -17.72 -4.15
N VAL A 122 -23.25 -17.29 -3.60
CA VAL A 122 -24.08 -18.14 -2.73
C VAL A 122 -25.23 -18.66 -3.57
N ASP A 123 -25.21 -19.96 -3.80
CA ASP A 123 -26.16 -20.68 -4.66
C ASP A 123 -26.74 -21.86 -3.88
N GLY A 124 -27.69 -22.58 -4.47
CA GLY A 124 -28.30 -23.76 -3.86
C GLY A 124 -27.95 -25.05 -4.57
N TYR A 125 -27.96 -26.15 -3.82
CA TYR A 125 -27.86 -27.48 -4.40
C TYR A 125 -29.06 -27.74 -5.33
N ALA A 126 -28.81 -28.23 -6.55
CA ALA A 126 -29.84 -28.47 -7.54
C ALA A 126 -30.02 -29.95 -7.91
N TRP A 127 -31.29 -30.39 -7.98
CA TRP A 127 -31.66 -31.66 -8.62
C TRP A 127 -32.20 -31.42 -10.04
N SER A 128 -32.53 -32.49 -10.76
CA SER A 128 -32.98 -32.46 -12.16
C SER A 128 -34.31 -31.70 -12.41
N SER A 129 -35.04 -31.30 -11.36
CA SER A 129 -36.37 -30.65 -11.45
C SER A 129 -36.43 -29.24 -10.84
N GLY A 130 -35.28 -28.66 -10.49
CA GLY A 130 -35.17 -27.40 -9.75
C GLY A 130 -34.18 -27.51 -8.60
N GLY A 131 -33.66 -26.37 -8.15
CA GLY A 131 -32.72 -26.36 -7.04
C GLY A 131 -33.17 -25.52 -5.84
N ASN A 132 -32.48 -25.76 -4.73
CA ASN A 132 -32.74 -25.15 -3.44
C ASN A 132 -32.52 -23.63 -3.48
N LEU A 133 -33.32 -22.89 -2.73
CA LEU A 133 -33.23 -21.44 -2.61
C LEU A 133 -33.85 -20.99 -1.28
N GLY A 134 -33.41 -19.85 -0.75
CA GLY A 134 -34.02 -19.25 0.42
C GLY A 134 -33.16 -18.14 1.02
N ALA A 135 -33.49 -17.78 2.26
CA ALA A 135 -32.67 -16.88 3.05
C ALA A 135 -31.36 -17.55 3.45
N PHE A 136 -30.25 -16.81 3.41
CA PHE A 136 -28.93 -17.26 3.86
C PHE A 136 -28.21 -16.22 4.70
N GLN A 137 -27.22 -16.70 5.44
CA GLN A 137 -26.20 -15.88 6.07
C GLN A 137 -24.82 -16.35 5.60
N LEU A 138 -24.07 -15.46 4.94
CA LEU A 138 -22.69 -15.68 4.53
C LEU A 138 -21.76 -14.97 5.52
N THR A 139 -20.84 -15.72 6.10
CA THR A 139 -19.76 -15.17 6.93
C THR A 139 -18.46 -15.19 6.15
N VAL A 140 -17.78 -14.04 6.09
CA VAL A 140 -16.47 -13.88 5.47
C VAL A 140 -15.46 -13.51 6.55
N SER A 141 -14.54 -14.42 6.82
CA SER A 141 -13.39 -14.21 7.70
C SER A 141 -12.17 -13.88 6.84
N PRO A 142 -11.71 -12.62 6.79
CA PRO A 142 -10.53 -12.23 6.02
C PRO A 142 -9.26 -12.83 6.64
N PRO A 143 -8.12 -12.79 5.92
CA PRO A 143 -6.83 -13.07 6.53
C PRO A 143 -6.59 -12.14 7.72
N THR A 144 -6.06 -12.68 8.81
CA THR A 144 -5.63 -11.85 9.93
C THR A 144 -4.41 -11.04 9.48
N PRO A 145 -4.40 -9.70 9.65
CA PRO A 145 -3.20 -8.91 9.38
C PRO A 145 -1.99 -9.47 10.14
N PRO A 146 -0.77 -9.34 9.60
CA PRO A 146 0.42 -9.83 10.29
C PRO A 146 0.52 -9.22 11.68
N SER A 147 0.73 -10.08 12.68
CA SER A 147 1.02 -9.60 14.04
C SER A 147 2.34 -8.85 14.02
N LEU A 148 2.30 -7.56 14.35
CA LEU A 148 3.49 -6.73 14.37
C LEU A 148 4.27 -6.93 15.66
N SER A 149 5.58 -7.09 15.55
CA SER A 149 6.47 -6.88 16.70
C SER A 149 7.03 -5.47 16.61
N TYR A 150 6.88 -4.70 17.69
CA TYR A 150 7.44 -3.36 17.84
C TYR A 150 8.47 -3.37 18.95
N THR A 151 9.68 -2.89 18.65
CA THR A 151 10.72 -2.63 19.64
C THR A 151 11.15 -1.18 19.47
N PRO A 152 10.81 -0.27 20.42
CA PRO A 152 11.23 1.12 20.31
C PRO A 152 12.75 1.23 20.08
N PRO A 153 13.20 1.97 19.06
CA PRO A 153 14.62 2.18 18.82
C PRO A 153 15.27 3.03 19.93
N ALA A 154 16.51 2.71 20.30
CA ALA A 154 17.34 3.58 21.13
C ALA A 154 18.18 4.56 20.27
N GLY A 155 18.32 4.28 18.97
CA GLY A 155 19.01 5.12 17.99
C GLY A 155 18.16 6.27 17.44
N LEU A 156 18.12 6.39 16.10
CA LEU A 156 17.38 7.44 15.40
C LEU A 156 15.90 7.51 15.81
N GLN A 157 15.40 8.72 16.06
CA GLN A 157 14.05 8.97 16.60
C GLN A 157 13.11 9.67 15.63
N ASN A 158 13.61 10.66 14.89
CA ASN A 158 12.86 11.42 13.88
C ASN A 158 13.54 11.28 12.51
N VAL A 159 12.74 11.00 11.48
CA VAL A 159 13.23 10.84 10.13
C VAL A 159 12.45 11.74 9.19
N PHE A 160 13.18 12.53 8.40
CA PHE A 160 12.66 13.29 7.28
C PHE A 160 13.17 12.65 5.99
N VAL A 161 12.28 12.28 5.08
CA VAL A 161 12.63 11.81 3.74
C VAL A 161 12.17 12.87 2.75
N ILE A 162 13.13 13.49 2.06
CA ILE A 162 12.89 14.46 1.01
C ILE A 162 13.08 13.75 -0.33
N TRP A 163 12.01 13.69 -1.11
CA TRP A 163 12.04 13.13 -2.45
C TRP A 163 12.43 14.21 -3.46
N MET A 164 13.50 13.92 -4.19
CA MET A 164 13.95 14.63 -5.39
C MET A 164 13.68 13.73 -6.59
N GLU A 165 13.66 14.30 -7.80
CA GLU A 165 13.14 13.57 -8.96
C GLU A 165 14.11 13.43 -10.14
N ASN A 166 13.99 12.29 -10.83
CA ASN A 166 14.38 12.03 -12.22
C ASN A 166 15.82 12.40 -12.61
N ALA A 167 16.80 11.98 -11.80
CA ALA A 167 18.19 12.31 -12.02
C ALA A 167 19.17 11.17 -11.70
N ASP A 168 20.05 10.88 -12.66
CA ASP A 168 21.14 9.94 -12.44
C ASP A 168 22.19 10.57 -11.51
N TRP A 169 22.78 9.76 -10.63
CA TRP A 169 23.81 10.21 -9.68
C TRP A 169 25.00 10.87 -10.36
N SER A 170 25.37 10.40 -11.56
CA SER A 170 26.43 10.99 -12.39
C SER A 170 26.11 12.41 -12.89
N SER A 171 24.83 12.80 -12.93
CA SER A 171 24.40 14.16 -13.25
C SER A 171 24.39 15.09 -12.03
N ILE A 172 24.42 14.51 -10.81
CA ILE A 172 24.34 15.24 -9.55
C ILE A 172 25.74 15.47 -8.97
N LYS A 173 26.49 14.38 -8.75
CA LYS A 173 27.77 14.42 -8.06
C LYS A 173 28.84 15.10 -8.90
N GLY A 174 29.50 16.10 -8.31
CA GLY A 174 30.52 16.91 -8.97
C GLY A 174 29.96 17.95 -9.95
N ASN A 175 28.63 18.08 -10.05
CA ASN A 175 28.01 19.06 -10.94
C ASN A 175 28.16 20.48 -10.35
N PRO A 176 28.89 21.40 -11.01
CA PRO A 176 29.11 22.75 -10.51
C PRO A 176 27.84 23.62 -10.47
N SER A 177 26.79 23.22 -11.18
CA SER A 177 25.47 23.88 -11.15
C SER A 177 24.63 23.48 -9.93
N LEU A 178 25.08 22.51 -9.13
CA LEU A 178 24.41 22.03 -7.91
C LEU A 178 25.32 22.25 -6.68
N PRO A 179 25.74 23.49 -6.41
CA PRO A 179 26.72 23.77 -5.36
C PRO A 179 26.22 23.39 -3.97
N TYR A 180 24.92 23.53 -3.68
CA TYR A 180 24.40 23.23 -2.36
C TYR A 180 24.39 21.72 -2.09
N ILE A 181 23.77 20.92 -2.96
CA ILE A 181 23.72 19.46 -2.87
C ILE A 181 25.14 18.88 -2.77
N ASN A 182 26.07 19.35 -3.61
CA ASN A 182 27.45 18.86 -3.56
C ASN A 182 28.20 19.27 -2.28
N SER A 183 27.85 20.39 -1.66
CA SER A 183 28.42 20.77 -0.36
C SER A 183 28.02 19.79 0.75
N LEU A 184 26.82 19.19 0.66
CA LEU A 184 26.30 18.24 1.64
C LEU A 184 27.11 16.94 1.68
N LEU A 185 27.77 16.56 0.58
CA LEU A 185 28.57 15.31 0.52
C LEU A 185 29.76 15.32 1.49
N SER A 186 30.24 16.51 1.87
CA SER A 186 31.34 16.65 2.83
C SER A 186 30.90 16.56 4.29
N SER A 187 29.63 16.87 4.58
CA SER A 187 29.06 16.90 5.93
C SER A 187 28.14 15.73 6.23
N GLY A 188 27.61 15.07 5.21
CA GLY A 188 26.79 13.86 5.29
C GLY A 188 27.53 12.60 4.86
N ALA A 189 26.76 11.52 4.75
CA ALA A 189 27.16 10.28 4.08
C ALA A 189 26.29 10.06 2.84
N HIS A 190 26.80 9.39 1.81
CA HIS A 190 26.01 9.08 0.62
C HIS A 190 26.35 7.73 0.02
N ALA A 191 25.44 7.19 -0.79
CA ALA A 191 25.67 5.96 -1.53
C ALA A 191 26.11 6.25 -2.97
N GLU A 192 27.07 5.48 -3.48
CA GLU A 192 27.44 5.51 -4.90
C GLU A 192 26.64 4.49 -5.73
N SER A 193 25.87 3.60 -5.07
CA SER A 193 25.13 2.49 -5.69
C SER A 193 23.72 2.36 -5.12
N TYR A 194 22.90 3.41 -5.27
CA TYR A 194 21.47 3.39 -4.95
C TYR A 194 20.65 3.41 -6.26
N GLN A 195 19.67 2.52 -6.45
CA GLN A 195 18.97 2.36 -7.73
C GLN A 195 17.45 2.15 -7.57
N GLN A 196 16.67 2.54 -8.59
CA GLN A 196 15.22 2.33 -8.68
C GLN A 196 14.83 0.88 -9.11
N LEU A 197 15.65 -0.09 -8.69
CA LEU A 197 15.52 -1.47 -9.13
C LEU A 197 14.64 -2.26 -8.14
N PRO A 198 13.48 -2.80 -8.57
CA PRO A 198 12.74 -3.76 -7.77
C PRO A 198 13.39 -5.15 -7.85
N ASP A 199 13.20 -5.97 -6.83
CA ASP A 199 13.76 -7.33 -6.80
C ASP A 199 13.27 -8.14 -8.01
N GLY A 200 14.20 -8.57 -8.87
CA GLY A 200 13.92 -9.43 -10.02
C GLY A 200 13.26 -8.74 -11.23
N GLY A 201 13.19 -7.40 -11.27
CA GLY A 201 12.45 -6.65 -12.30
C GLY A 201 13.27 -5.65 -13.11
N SER A 202 12.58 -4.96 -14.01
CA SER A 202 13.08 -3.77 -14.73
C SER A 202 13.00 -2.54 -13.83
N CYS A 203 13.74 -1.48 -14.19
CA CYS A 203 13.66 -0.19 -13.47
C CYS A 203 12.20 0.25 -13.36
N LEU A 204 11.78 0.60 -12.14
CA LEU A 204 10.47 1.20 -11.95
C LEU A 204 10.48 2.60 -12.59
N HIS A 205 9.40 2.88 -13.32
CA HIS A 205 9.16 4.14 -14.00
C HIS A 205 7.65 4.24 -14.27
N PRO A 206 7.02 5.42 -14.18
CA PRO A 206 7.56 6.72 -13.72
C PRO A 206 7.69 6.82 -12.18
N SER A 207 7.75 8.02 -11.61
CA SER A 207 7.92 8.31 -10.18
C SER A 207 6.98 7.56 -9.21
N ALA A 208 5.67 7.52 -9.47
CA ALA A 208 4.69 6.95 -8.53
C ALA A 208 5.01 5.51 -8.08
N PRO A 209 5.28 4.54 -8.97
CA PRO A 209 5.65 3.19 -8.53
C PRO A 209 6.91 3.13 -7.67
N ASN A 210 7.87 4.05 -7.83
CA ASN A 210 9.08 4.10 -6.98
C ASN A 210 8.72 4.43 -5.53
N TYR A 211 7.88 5.45 -5.32
CA TYR A 211 7.42 5.82 -3.99
C TYR A 211 6.60 4.71 -3.32
N LEU A 212 5.74 4.04 -4.08
CA LEU A 212 4.94 2.93 -3.54
C LEU A 212 5.81 1.72 -3.21
N TYR A 213 6.80 1.40 -4.05
CA TYR A 213 7.76 0.34 -3.76
C TYR A 213 8.61 0.65 -2.52
N ALA A 214 8.93 1.93 -2.26
CA ALA A 214 9.59 2.36 -1.04
C ALA A 214 8.74 2.19 0.24
N GLU A 215 7.43 2.05 0.11
CA GLU A 215 6.51 1.80 1.24
C GLU A 215 6.15 0.31 1.38
N THR A 216 6.08 -0.45 0.28
CA THR A 216 5.56 -1.84 0.26
C THR A 216 6.66 -2.90 0.15
N GLY A 217 7.79 -2.57 -0.50
CA GLY A 217 8.81 -3.54 -0.88
C GLY A 217 8.32 -4.58 -1.89
N GLN A 218 7.19 -4.33 -2.55
CA GLN A 218 6.61 -5.20 -3.57
C GLN A 218 6.25 -4.36 -4.79
N ASP A 219 6.45 -4.90 -5.99
CA ASP A 219 6.04 -4.21 -7.22
C ASP A 219 4.57 -3.80 -7.09
N PRO A 220 4.27 -2.49 -7.07
CA PRO A 220 2.93 -2.01 -6.77
C PRO A 220 1.96 -2.24 -7.94
N GLY A 221 2.46 -2.62 -9.13
CA GLY A 221 1.65 -2.82 -10.34
C GLY A 221 1.28 -1.53 -11.08
N PHE A 222 1.56 -0.36 -10.50
CA PHE A 222 1.36 0.95 -11.13
C PHE A 222 2.47 1.25 -12.13
N ARG A 223 2.14 1.91 -13.25
CA ARG A 223 3.07 2.27 -14.34
C ARG A 223 2.80 3.66 -14.91
N ASP A 224 2.17 4.51 -14.09
CA ASP A 224 1.76 5.87 -14.42
C ASP A 224 1.84 6.75 -13.16
N ASN A 225 1.74 8.07 -13.35
CA ASN A 225 1.66 9.07 -12.28
C ASN A 225 0.21 9.58 -12.09
N TYR A 226 -0.81 8.85 -12.55
CA TYR A 226 -2.19 9.31 -12.42
C TYR A 226 -2.68 9.20 -10.98
N ALA A 227 -3.69 10.00 -10.66
CA ALA A 227 -4.33 9.98 -9.37
C ALA A 227 -4.92 8.59 -9.03
N PRO A 228 -4.92 8.18 -7.74
CA PRO A 228 -5.42 6.88 -7.34
C PRO A 228 -6.93 6.70 -7.53
N ASN A 229 -7.72 7.78 -7.62
CA ASN A 229 -9.12 7.66 -8.05
C ASN A 229 -9.29 7.21 -9.52
N THR A 230 -8.22 7.32 -10.32
CA THR A 230 -8.17 6.96 -11.74
C THR A 230 -7.50 5.60 -11.93
N SER A 231 -6.31 5.41 -11.33
CA SER A 231 -5.52 4.18 -11.46
C SER A 231 -5.88 3.10 -10.43
N GLY A 232 -6.71 3.44 -9.44
CA GLY A 232 -7.07 2.57 -8.33
C GLY A 232 -6.20 2.82 -7.09
N HIS A 233 -6.65 2.28 -5.96
CA HIS A 233 -5.95 2.32 -4.69
C HIS A 233 -5.37 0.95 -4.35
N LEU A 234 -4.17 0.92 -3.75
CA LEU A 234 -3.65 -0.24 -3.05
C LEU A 234 -4.52 -0.53 -1.83
N GLN A 235 -5.18 -1.68 -1.82
CA GLN A 235 -6.09 -2.05 -0.73
C GLN A 235 -5.35 -2.75 0.44
N SER A 236 -4.11 -3.17 0.21
CA SER A 236 -3.29 -3.77 1.25
C SER A 236 -2.90 -2.73 2.30
N GLY A 237 -3.17 -3.04 3.57
CA GLY A 237 -2.62 -2.28 4.70
C GLY A 237 -1.19 -2.66 5.08
N ASP A 238 -0.54 -3.54 4.30
CA ASP A 238 0.84 -3.97 4.52
C ASP A 238 1.82 -3.11 3.73
N HIS A 239 2.07 -1.93 4.28
CA HIS A 239 3.06 -0.96 3.84
C HIS A 239 3.60 -0.22 5.08
N LEU A 240 4.73 0.48 4.96
CA LEU A 240 5.43 1.11 6.09
C LEU A 240 4.50 2.02 6.89
N SER A 241 3.84 2.98 6.24
CA SER A 241 2.94 3.91 6.92
C SER A 241 1.77 3.23 7.63
N GLY A 242 1.28 2.10 7.09
CA GLY A 242 0.25 1.26 7.71
C GLY A 242 0.80 0.55 8.96
N TYR A 243 2.02 0.02 8.90
CA TYR A 243 2.71 -0.56 10.06
C TYR A 243 2.93 0.47 11.16
N LEU A 244 3.42 1.66 10.81
CA LEU A 244 3.66 2.75 11.74
C LEU A 244 2.36 3.21 12.41
N LYS A 245 1.26 3.34 11.65
CA LYS A 245 -0.07 3.65 12.19
C LYS A 245 -0.51 2.62 13.22
N ARG A 246 -0.33 1.31 12.95
CA ARG A 246 -0.72 0.23 13.87
C ARG A 246 0.05 0.22 15.20
N VAL A 247 1.28 0.75 15.22
CA VAL A 247 2.11 0.84 16.43
C VAL A 247 2.13 2.24 17.06
N GLY A 248 1.29 3.16 16.56
CA GLY A 248 1.15 4.51 17.12
C GLY A 248 2.27 5.48 16.74
N ILE A 249 3.05 5.21 15.69
CA ILE A 249 4.05 6.13 15.17
C ILE A 249 3.40 7.08 14.17
N SER A 250 3.57 8.39 14.41
CA SER A 250 3.01 9.44 13.57
C SER A 250 3.72 9.52 12.23
N VAL A 251 2.94 9.72 11.16
CA VAL A 251 3.41 9.93 9.79
C VAL A 251 2.64 11.10 9.19
N ARG A 252 3.30 11.95 8.41
CA ARG A 252 2.67 12.94 7.52
C ARG A 252 3.46 13.07 6.22
N ASN A 253 2.77 13.46 5.15
CA ASN A 253 3.38 13.89 3.91
C ASN A 253 3.17 15.40 3.76
N TYR A 254 4.25 16.16 3.85
CA TYR A 254 4.31 17.58 3.54
C TYR A 254 4.58 17.77 2.05
N SER A 255 3.74 18.55 1.36
CA SER A 255 3.93 18.73 -0.08
C SER A 255 3.38 20.04 -0.63
N GLN A 256 3.98 20.51 -1.73
CA GLN A 256 3.56 21.72 -2.46
C GLN A 256 2.22 21.56 -3.17
N SER A 257 1.80 20.32 -3.45
CA SER A 257 0.60 20.02 -4.23
C SER A 257 -0.55 19.46 -3.39
N VAL A 258 -0.50 19.58 -2.06
CA VAL A 258 -1.62 19.17 -1.18
C VAL A 258 -2.70 20.26 -1.15
N PRO A 259 -3.95 19.94 -1.53
CA PRO A 259 -5.09 20.83 -1.35
C PRO A 259 -5.45 20.96 0.13
N SER A 260 -5.83 22.17 0.56
CA SER A 260 -6.21 22.41 1.95
C SER A 260 -7.57 21.79 2.27
N GLY A 261 -7.64 20.99 3.33
CA GLY A 261 -8.91 20.49 3.89
C GLY A 261 -9.57 19.34 3.13
N ILE A 262 -8.91 18.77 2.12
CA ILE A 262 -9.43 17.67 1.29
C ILE A 262 -8.36 16.57 1.21
N CYS A 263 -8.79 15.31 1.30
CA CYS A 263 -7.93 14.17 1.08
C CYS A 263 -7.58 14.08 -0.42
N PRO A 264 -6.30 14.14 -0.82
CA PRO A 264 -5.90 14.31 -2.23
C PRO A 264 -5.91 12.99 -3.03
N VAL A 265 -7.06 12.33 -3.06
CA VAL A 265 -7.27 11.07 -3.81
C VAL A 265 -7.38 11.29 -5.32
N ASP A 266 -7.58 12.54 -5.73
CA ASP A 266 -7.65 13.00 -7.12
C ASP A 266 -6.36 13.72 -7.58
N GLN A 267 -5.35 13.84 -6.69
CA GLN A 267 -4.09 14.47 -7.03
C GLN A 267 -3.26 13.56 -7.94
N SER A 268 -2.97 14.08 -9.13
CA SER A 268 -2.09 13.46 -10.12
C SER A 268 -0.71 14.11 -10.07
N GLY A 269 0.33 13.36 -10.39
CA GLY A 269 1.68 13.90 -10.62
C GLY A 269 1.85 14.58 -11.98
N ASN A 270 0.83 14.52 -12.84
CA ASN A 270 0.93 15.10 -14.18
C ASN A 270 0.80 16.62 -14.18
N GLY A 271 1.57 17.27 -15.04
CA GLY A 271 1.46 18.72 -15.28
C GLY A 271 2.22 19.56 -14.26
N GLY A 272 3.31 19.02 -13.69
CA GLY A 272 4.18 19.78 -12.79
C GLY A 272 3.82 19.68 -11.31
N ALA A 273 2.95 18.74 -10.91
CA ALA A 273 2.50 18.62 -9.53
C ALA A 273 3.16 17.43 -8.83
N ALA A 274 3.38 17.56 -7.52
CA ALA A 274 4.00 16.49 -6.73
C ALA A 274 3.12 15.24 -6.70
N VAL A 275 3.73 14.06 -6.86
CA VAL A 275 3.10 12.80 -6.48
C VAL A 275 2.95 12.73 -4.96
N LEU A 276 1.81 12.24 -4.48
CA LEU A 276 1.51 12.08 -3.06
C LEU A 276 1.38 10.59 -2.71
N PRO A 277 2.46 9.90 -2.29
CA PRO A 277 2.46 8.44 -2.18
C PRO A 277 1.39 7.89 -1.22
N LEU A 278 1.12 8.63 -0.13
CA LEU A 278 0.17 8.18 0.89
C LEU A 278 -1.29 8.18 0.41
N SER A 279 -1.63 8.87 -0.68
CA SER A 279 -3.00 8.89 -1.22
C SER A 279 -3.36 7.61 -1.99
N TYR A 280 -2.37 6.80 -2.36
CA TYR A 280 -2.60 5.54 -3.07
C TYR A 280 -3.07 4.41 -2.16
N PHE A 281 -2.90 4.52 -0.84
CA PHE A 281 -3.28 3.47 0.10
C PHE A 281 -4.72 3.66 0.59
N ALA A 282 -5.57 2.66 0.35
CA ALA A 282 -6.99 2.71 0.68
C ALA A 282 -7.24 2.87 2.20
N ASP A 283 -6.43 2.23 3.04
CA ASP A 283 -6.54 2.28 4.50
C ASP A 283 -6.10 3.64 5.10
N LEU A 284 -5.33 4.42 4.35
CA LEU A 284 -4.95 5.79 4.70
C LEU A 284 -5.91 6.85 4.16
N THR A 285 -6.76 6.49 3.19
CA THR A 285 -7.67 7.41 2.48
C THR A 285 -9.15 7.14 2.73
N GLY A 286 -9.49 6.23 3.65
CA GLY A 286 -10.87 5.85 3.90
C GLY A 286 -11.53 5.21 2.66
N ASN A 287 -10.78 4.35 1.96
CA ASN A 287 -11.13 3.74 0.68
C ASN A 287 -11.37 4.77 -0.43
N GLY A 288 -10.47 5.74 -0.59
CA GLY A 288 -10.55 6.75 -1.64
C GLY A 288 -11.55 7.88 -1.34
N SER A 289 -11.86 8.13 -0.07
CA SER A 289 -12.77 9.20 0.33
C SER A 289 -12.03 10.55 0.43
N ALA A 290 -12.46 11.51 -0.39
CA ALA A 290 -11.95 12.89 -0.35
C ALA A 290 -12.22 13.60 1.00
N SER A 291 -13.13 13.07 1.83
CA SER A 291 -13.51 13.63 3.13
C SER A 291 -12.96 12.85 4.33
N ASP A 292 -12.08 11.86 4.11
CA ASP A 292 -11.49 11.11 5.22
C ASP A 292 -10.62 12.02 6.10
N ALA A 293 -11.01 12.18 7.36
CA ALA A 293 -10.34 13.08 8.29
C ALA A 293 -8.90 12.65 8.62
N GLY A 294 -8.62 11.34 8.62
CA GLY A 294 -7.29 10.79 8.86
C GLY A 294 -6.34 11.10 7.71
N CYS A 295 -6.83 10.99 6.48
CA CYS A 295 -6.12 11.37 5.27
C CYS A 295 -5.84 12.88 5.24
N ILE A 296 -6.86 13.72 5.46
CA ILE A 296 -6.72 15.18 5.49
C ILE A 296 -5.66 15.60 6.52
N ALA A 297 -5.64 14.97 7.71
CA ALA A 297 -4.66 15.29 8.74
C ALA A 297 -3.23 14.80 8.42
N ARG A 298 -3.08 13.86 7.49
CA ARG A 298 -1.80 13.24 7.09
C ARG A 298 -1.16 13.95 5.91
N HIS A 299 -1.95 14.51 5.00
CA HIS A 299 -1.49 15.31 3.89
C HIS A 299 -1.48 16.78 4.28
N VAL A 300 -0.30 17.38 4.36
CA VAL A 300 -0.14 18.74 4.87
C VAL A 300 0.52 19.63 3.80
N PRO A 301 0.00 20.84 3.54
CA PRO A 301 0.68 21.79 2.67
C PRO A 301 2.09 22.10 3.18
N LEU A 302 3.09 22.12 2.28
CA LEU A 302 4.49 22.33 2.66
C LEU A 302 4.71 23.68 3.37
N SER A 303 3.88 24.67 3.09
CA SER A 303 3.89 25.98 3.78
C SER A 303 3.67 25.89 5.30
N GLN A 304 3.04 24.83 5.80
CA GLN A 304 2.83 24.58 7.23
C GLN A 304 4.06 23.95 7.89
N PHE A 305 4.99 23.38 7.12
CA PHE A 305 6.10 22.60 7.64
C PHE A 305 7.01 23.39 8.60
N SER A 306 7.35 24.64 8.27
CA SER A 306 8.20 25.47 9.13
C SER A 306 7.54 25.79 10.48
N THR A 307 6.23 26.02 10.48
CA THR A 307 5.42 26.21 11.70
C THR A 307 5.42 24.95 12.56
N ASP A 308 5.17 23.78 11.95
CA ASP A 308 5.16 22.50 12.66
C ASP A 308 6.55 22.16 13.21
N LEU A 309 7.61 22.42 12.44
CA LEU A 309 9.00 22.19 12.84
C LEU A 309 9.35 23.06 14.06
N ALA A 310 9.04 24.36 14.01
CA ALA A 310 9.30 25.28 15.12
C ALA A 310 8.49 24.91 16.38
N ALA A 311 7.28 24.38 16.22
CA ALA A 311 6.41 23.97 17.32
C ALA A 311 6.71 22.56 17.87
N GLY A 312 7.63 21.80 17.27
CA GLY A 312 7.87 20.41 17.67
C GLY A 312 6.74 19.45 17.30
N LEU A 313 5.93 19.80 16.28
CA LEU A 313 4.75 19.05 15.85
C LEU A 313 4.98 18.20 14.59
N THR A 314 6.20 18.18 14.06
CA THR A 314 6.55 17.27 12.97
C THR A 314 6.43 15.80 13.45
N PRO A 315 5.92 14.90 12.61
CA PRO A 315 5.81 13.49 12.95
C PRO A 315 7.19 12.82 12.99
N ARG A 316 7.25 11.65 13.63
CA ARG A 316 8.47 10.83 13.66
C ARG A 316 8.91 10.37 12.27
N TYR A 317 7.97 10.17 11.36
CA TYR A 317 8.23 9.92 9.94
C TYR A 317 7.59 11.02 9.08
N SER A 318 8.42 11.91 8.55
CA SER A 318 8.00 13.03 7.71
C SER A 318 8.42 12.78 6.26
N LEU A 319 7.45 12.55 5.38
CA LEU A 319 7.66 12.53 3.93
C LEU A 319 7.52 13.95 3.37
N ILE A 320 8.46 14.36 2.53
CA ILE A 320 8.44 15.66 1.85
C ILE A 320 8.49 15.40 0.34
N THR A 321 7.44 15.79 -0.37
CA THR A 321 7.37 15.68 -1.84
C THR A 321 7.20 17.07 -2.46
N LEU A 322 7.94 17.33 -3.52
CA LEU A 322 8.06 18.63 -4.16
C LEU A 322 7.39 18.59 -5.54
N ASP A 323 6.99 19.75 -6.04
CA ASP A 323 6.53 19.88 -7.42
C ASP A 323 7.73 19.90 -8.39
N ASP A 324 7.50 19.67 -9.69
CA ASP A 324 8.57 19.52 -10.70
C ASP A 324 9.51 20.74 -10.78
N ALA A 325 9.00 21.93 -10.39
CA ALA A 325 9.77 23.17 -10.38
C ALA A 325 10.82 23.20 -9.24
N HIS A 326 10.66 22.38 -8.20
CA HIS A 326 11.52 22.35 -7.02
C HIS A 326 12.09 20.96 -6.69
N SER A 327 11.56 19.87 -7.27
CA SER A 327 12.07 18.50 -7.09
C SER A 327 13.35 18.21 -7.88
N GLY A 328 13.69 19.09 -8.82
CA GLY A 328 14.79 18.89 -9.75
C GLY A 328 14.41 18.17 -11.05
N HIS A 329 13.15 17.71 -11.16
CA HIS A 329 12.62 17.02 -12.34
C HIS A 329 12.85 17.81 -13.64
N ASP A 330 12.43 19.08 -13.67
CA ASP A 330 12.58 19.93 -14.85
C ASP A 330 13.94 20.63 -14.90
N ASN A 331 14.49 20.95 -13.73
CA ASN A 331 15.74 21.69 -13.60
C ASN A 331 16.43 21.40 -12.27
N LEU A 332 17.52 20.63 -12.32
CA LEU A 332 18.33 20.29 -11.15
C LEU A 332 18.80 21.51 -10.36
N ALA A 333 19.16 22.62 -11.01
CA ALA A 333 19.63 23.82 -10.33
C ALA A 333 18.51 24.53 -9.55
N ALA A 334 17.25 24.40 -10.00
CA ALA A 334 16.10 24.91 -9.25
C ALA A 334 15.88 24.09 -7.97
N GLY A 335 16.01 22.75 -8.05
CA GLY A 335 15.95 21.88 -6.88
C GLY A 335 17.10 22.12 -5.90
N ASP A 336 18.33 22.32 -6.38
CA ASP A 336 19.47 22.70 -5.56
C ASP A 336 19.23 24.02 -4.80
N SER A 337 18.74 25.04 -5.52
CA SER A 337 18.38 26.34 -4.95
C SER A 337 17.28 26.21 -3.90
N PHE A 338 16.24 25.43 -4.17
CA PHE A 338 15.16 25.16 -3.21
C PHE A 338 15.70 24.52 -1.93
N LEU A 339 16.49 23.44 -2.05
CA LEU A 339 17.10 22.76 -0.91
C LEU A 339 17.99 23.71 -0.09
N SER A 340 18.70 24.63 -0.74
CA SER A 340 19.58 25.59 -0.05
C SER A 340 18.84 26.51 0.93
N GLY A 341 17.55 26.78 0.67
CA GLY A 341 16.69 27.55 1.58
C GLY A 341 15.89 26.66 2.54
N PHE A 342 15.47 25.48 2.10
CA PHE A 342 14.55 24.62 2.84
C PHE A 342 15.25 23.73 3.89
N LEU A 343 16.44 23.20 3.58
CA LEU A 343 17.12 22.19 4.38
C LEU A 343 17.84 22.72 5.63
N PRO A 344 18.52 23.89 5.63
CA PRO A 344 19.27 24.34 6.81
C PRO A 344 18.45 24.47 8.11
N PRO A 345 17.20 24.99 8.09
CA PRO A 345 16.35 25.01 9.28
C PRO A 345 16.04 23.61 9.82
N ILE A 346 15.89 22.61 8.95
CA ILE A 346 15.64 21.21 9.35
C ILE A 346 16.88 20.66 10.05
N LEU A 347 18.06 20.80 9.43
CA LEU A 347 19.30 20.27 9.96
C LEU A 347 19.68 20.89 11.32
N SER A 348 19.35 22.16 11.54
CA SER A 348 19.61 22.85 12.81
C SER A 348 18.50 22.64 13.86
N SER A 349 17.38 22.00 13.51
CA SER A 349 16.26 21.78 14.43
C SER A 349 16.58 20.78 15.55
N PRO A 350 15.95 20.89 16.74
CA PRO A 350 16.05 19.89 17.79
C PRO A 350 15.67 18.48 17.32
N GLN A 351 14.76 18.36 16.36
CA GLN A 351 14.30 17.08 15.82
C GLN A 351 15.41 16.31 15.10
N VAL A 352 16.34 17.01 14.44
CA VAL A 352 17.53 16.40 13.82
C VAL A 352 18.69 16.31 14.80
N GLN A 353 18.93 17.38 15.58
CA GLN A 353 20.06 17.43 16.52
C GLN A 353 19.96 16.39 17.66
N ASN A 354 18.74 16.00 18.06
CA ASN A 354 18.51 14.97 19.07
C ASN A 354 18.20 13.61 18.42
N ASN A 355 19.22 12.99 17.81
CA ASN A 355 19.13 11.69 17.16
C ASN A 355 18.11 11.64 16.00
N GLY A 356 18.04 12.66 15.16
CA GLY A 356 17.25 12.61 13.93
C GLY A 356 18.12 12.45 12.68
N ALA A 357 17.46 12.15 11.57
CA ALA A 357 18.11 12.05 10.27
C ALA A 357 17.23 12.68 9.18
N VAL A 358 17.90 13.29 8.20
CA VAL A 358 17.30 13.67 6.92
C VAL A 358 17.90 12.79 5.84
N PHE A 359 17.06 12.15 5.04
CA PHE A 359 17.44 11.44 3.83
C PHE A 359 16.96 12.24 2.62
N ILE A 360 17.89 12.61 1.74
CA ILE A 360 17.55 13.16 0.42
C ILE A 360 17.68 12.00 -0.57
N VAL A 361 16.59 11.66 -1.22
CA VAL A 361 16.46 10.45 -2.03
C VAL A 361 15.90 10.83 -3.39
N TRP A 362 16.53 10.35 -4.46
CA TRP A 362 15.96 10.43 -5.79
C TRP A 362 15.08 9.21 -6.04
N ASP A 363 13.92 9.43 -6.66
CA ASP A 363 12.95 8.39 -6.99
C ASP A 363 13.38 7.55 -8.20
N GLU A 364 13.93 8.19 -9.23
CA GLU A 364 14.36 7.57 -10.45
C GLU A 364 15.44 8.36 -11.18
N GLY A 365 16.09 7.70 -12.13
CA GLY A 365 17.03 8.25 -13.07
C GLY A 365 16.33 8.81 -14.30
N THR A 366 17.11 9.35 -15.23
CA THR A 366 16.58 10.03 -16.42
C THR A 366 15.99 9.07 -17.46
N SER A 367 16.23 7.77 -17.32
CA SER A 367 15.80 6.75 -18.27
C SER A 367 15.21 5.53 -17.58
N SER A 368 14.24 4.90 -18.25
CA SER A 368 13.62 3.65 -17.81
C SER A 368 14.47 2.39 -18.13
N SER A 369 15.69 2.57 -18.65
CA SER A 369 16.57 1.46 -19.05
C SER A 369 17.95 1.57 -18.39
N GLY A 370 18.46 0.44 -17.89
CA GLY A 370 19.80 0.35 -17.30
C GLY A 370 19.92 0.72 -15.82
N CYS A 371 18.90 1.33 -15.21
CA CYS A 371 18.78 1.69 -13.79
C CYS A 371 20.10 2.25 -13.25
N ALA A 372 20.64 3.29 -13.89
CA ALA A 372 21.84 3.95 -13.42
C ALA A 372 21.68 4.33 -11.93
N PRO A 373 22.77 4.39 -11.14
CA PRO A 373 22.66 4.85 -9.76
C PRO A 373 22.02 6.24 -9.71
N ILE A 374 21.14 6.45 -8.75
CA ILE A 374 20.46 7.71 -8.42
C ILE A 374 20.93 8.19 -7.04
N GLY A 375 20.52 9.38 -6.63
CA GLY A 375 21.01 9.98 -5.38
C GLY A 375 20.40 9.38 -4.11
N LEU A 376 21.27 9.17 -3.11
CA LEU A 376 20.90 8.93 -1.71
C LEU A 376 21.93 9.63 -0.81
N ILE A 377 21.49 10.64 -0.06
CA ILE A 377 22.31 11.38 0.90
C ILE A 377 21.66 11.29 2.28
N ALA A 378 22.44 10.88 3.28
CA ALA A 378 22.06 10.80 4.69
C ALA A 378 22.74 11.92 5.50
N LEU A 379 21.93 12.74 6.17
CA LEU A 379 22.37 13.87 6.98
C LEU A 379 21.87 13.70 8.42
N SER A 380 22.80 13.63 9.36
CA SER A 380 22.50 13.43 10.78
C SER A 380 23.74 13.73 11.61
N PRO A 381 23.62 14.17 12.87
CA PRO A 381 24.72 14.16 13.82
C PRO A 381 25.36 12.77 13.99
N LEU A 382 24.62 11.71 13.67
CA LEU A 382 25.05 10.32 13.78
C LEU A 382 25.57 9.73 12.45
N ALA A 383 25.47 10.47 11.34
CA ALA A 383 26.00 10.04 10.05
C ALA A 383 27.54 10.09 10.04
N LYS A 384 28.18 9.30 9.18
CA LYS A 384 29.62 9.39 8.92
C LYS A 384 29.87 10.57 7.98
N ALA A 385 30.40 11.68 8.47
CA ALA A 385 30.66 12.86 7.63
C ALA A 385 31.70 12.57 6.53
N GLY A 386 31.43 13.00 5.30
CA GLY A 386 32.32 12.82 4.15
C GLY A 386 32.44 11.38 3.67
N TYR A 387 31.59 10.48 4.16
CA TYR A 387 31.69 9.05 3.87
C TYR A 387 30.84 8.65 2.67
N SER A 388 31.37 7.76 1.85
CA SER A 388 30.57 7.05 0.86
C SER A 388 30.92 5.57 0.77
N ASN A 389 29.98 4.80 0.25
CA ASN A 389 30.15 3.39 -0.01
C ASN A 389 29.57 2.98 -1.36
N THR A 390 29.84 1.74 -1.76
CA THR A 390 29.32 1.10 -2.98
C THR A 390 28.42 -0.09 -2.65
N VAL A 391 27.87 -0.13 -1.43
CA VAL A 391 26.91 -1.17 -1.03
C VAL A 391 25.69 -1.03 -1.94
N PRO A 392 25.20 -2.13 -2.55
CA PRO A 392 24.05 -2.06 -3.42
C PRO A 392 22.79 -1.78 -2.59
N TYR A 393 22.12 -0.69 -2.92
CA TYR A 393 20.90 -0.23 -2.29
C TYR A 393 19.80 0.05 -3.32
N SER A 394 18.55 -0.04 -2.88
CA SER A 394 17.36 0.32 -3.65
C SER A 394 16.29 0.94 -2.75
N HIS A 395 15.12 1.29 -3.28
CA HIS A 395 13.99 1.71 -2.45
C HIS A 395 13.56 0.68 -1.40
N ALA A 396 13.80 -0.62 -1.64
CA ALA A 396 13.60 -1.65 -0.61
C ALA A 396 14.62 -1.52 0.55
N SER A 397 15.81 -1.00 0.28
CA SER A 397 16.81 -0.66 1.31
C SER A 397 16.39 0.56 2.13
N LEU A 398 15.75 1.55 1.50
CA LEU A 398 15.11 2.67 2.20
C LEU A 398 14.01 2.15 3.12
N LEU A 399 13.09 1.31 2.61
CA LEU A 399 12.04 0.68 3.39
C LEU A 399 12.58 -0.12 4.59
N ARG A 400 13.55 -1.00 4.34
CA ARG A 400 14.20 -1.78 5.40
C ARG A 400 14.79 -0.87 6.47
N THR A 401 15.46 0.19 6.05
CA THR A 401 16.06 1.17 6.95
C THR A 401 15.00 1.84 7.81
N MET A 402 13.90 2.32 7.23
CA MET A 402 12.81 2.92 8.00
C MET A 402 12.19 1.92 8.98
N GLN A 403 11.95 0.68 8.55
CA GLN A 403 11.43 -0.36 9.44
C GLN A 403 12.40 -0.71 10.59
N ALA A 404 13.71 -0.72 10.32
CA ALA A 404 14.73 -0.93 11.32
C ALA A 404 14.78 0.24 12.32
N ILE A 405 14.78 1.48 11.82
CA ILE A 405 14.73 2.69 12.64
C ILE A 405 13.48 2.68 13.51
N PHE A 406 12.29 2.38 12.99
CA PHE A 406 11.07 2.37 13.79
C PHE A 406 10.84 1.05 14.56
N GLY A 407 11.74 0.09 14.43
CA GLY A 407 11.68 -1.20 15.12
C GLY A 407 10.41 -2.00 14.83
N VAL A 408 9.85 -1.88 13.63
CA VAL A 408 8.63 -2.57 13.21
C VAL A 408 8.93 -3.77 12.32
N LYS A 409 8.36 -4.92 12.68
CA LYS A 409 8.50 -6.19 11.96
C LYS A 409 7.15 -6.89 11.80
N PRO A 410 7.00 -7.81 10.82
CA PRO A 410 8.02 -8.33 9.90
C PRO A 410 8.52 -7.29 8.88
N TYR A 411 9.69 -7.50 8.28
CA TYR A 411 10.12 -6.68 7.14
C TYR A 411 9.21 -6.94 5.93
N LEU A 412 8.76 -5.87 5.30
CA LEU A 412 7.81 -5.89 4.18
C LEU A 412 8.51 -6.23 2.86
N GLY A 413 7.96 -7.20 2.13
CA GLY A 413 8.45 -7.55 0.79
C GLY A 413 9.97 -7.72 0.70
N ALA A 414 10.57 -7.09 -0.32
CA ALA A 414 12.00 -7.04 -0.58
C ALA A 414 12.85 -6.46 0.58
N ALA A 415 12.25 -5.68 1.49
CA ALA A 415 12.98 -5.14 2.64
C ALA A 415 13.51 -6.24 3.57
N ALA A 416 12.90 -7.43 3.56
CA ALA A 416 13.37 -8.58 4.34
C ALA A 416 14.78 -9.04 3.97
N SER A 417 15.16 -8.88 2.70
CA SER A 417 16.46 -9.29 2.14
C SER A 417 17.37 -8.13 1.75
N ALA A 418 16.85 -6.91 1.61
CA ALA A 418 17.64 -5.74 1.22
C ALA A 418 18.79 -5.42 2.20
N ASN A 419 19.80 -4.69 1.74
CA ASN A 419 20.75 -4.05 2.65
C ASN A 419 20.07 -2.86 3.35
N ASP A 420 20.48 -2.51 4.57
CA ASP A 420 20.04 -1.27 5.23
C ASP A 420 21.17 -0.22 5.23
N PHE A 421 20.82 1.02 5.55
CA PHE A 421 21.75 2.15 5.51
C PHE A 421 22.66 2.24 6.74
N SER A 422 22.73 1.21 7.60
CA SER A 422 23.55 1.29 8.82
C SER A 422 25.02 1.62 8.56
N ASP A 423 25.56 1.23 7.40
CA ASP A 423 26.94 1.56 7.02
C ASP A 423 27.17 3.06 6.72
N LEU A 424 26.12 3.85 6.49
CA LEU A 424 26.23 5.30 6.35
C LEU A 424 26.35 6.02 7.71
N PHE A 425 26.19 5.29 8.83
CA PHE A 425 26.11 5.85 10.18
C PHE A 425 27.19 5.31 11.12
N GLN A 426 27.48 6.09 12.15
CA GLN A 426 28.43 5.71 13.20
C GLN A 426 27.91 4.49 13.97
N ALA A 427 28.83 3.68 14.51
CA ALA A 427 28.47 2.55 15.34
C ALA A 427 27.61 2.99 16.54
N GLY A 428 26.47 2.32 16.75
CA GLY A 428 25.52 2.67 17.82
C GLY A 428 24.40 3.63 17.40
N ALA A 429 24.43 4.20 16.20
CA ALA A 429 23.34 5.07 15.71
C ALA A 429 22.01 4.34 15.43
N TRP A 430 22.05 3.02 15.27
CA TRP A 430 21.02 2.20 14.61
C TRP A 430 20.20 1.29 15.53
N LYS A 431 20.56 1.18 16.81
CA LYS A 431 19.98 0.22 17.75
C LYS A 431 19.50 0.91 19.00
#